data_AF-A0A7G9RK50-F1
#
_entry.id   AF-A0A7G9RK50-F1
#
_cell.length_a   1.000
_cell.length_b   1.000
_cell.length_c   1.000
_cell.angle_alpha   90.00
_cell.angle_beta   90.00
_cell.angle_gamma   90.00
#
_symmetry.space_group_name_H-M   'P 1'
#
loop_
_entity.id
_entity.type
_entity.pdbx_description
1 polymer ?
#
loop_
_entity_poly.entity_id
_entity_poly.type
_entity_poly.pdbx_seq_one_letter_code
_entity_poly.pdbx_strand_id
1 'polypeptide(L)'
;MSAEAILADLLAHGIEPEVTEDGAHLTVPAGVLTPDQRVAIRDNKAALILCIQESARTTAELLDAAMRACDHHNDSPQAREEMRRQCLEIPPFQRADLANHFKSQYPSRNHKP
;
A
#
# COMPACT_ATOMS: atom_id res chain seq x y z
N MET A 1 16.01 -11.78 -6.87
CA MET A 1 15.45 -10.60 -6.18
C MET A 1 13.98 -10.92 -5.89
N SER A 2 13.45 -10.64 -4.68
CA SER A 2 12.04 -10.91 -4.37
C SER A 2 11.13 -9.83 -4.97
N ALA A 3 9.83 -10.11 -5.09
CA ALA A 3 8.84 -9.12 -5.54
C ALA A 3 8.83 -7.84 -4.69
N GLU A 4 8.96 -7.99 -3.37
CA GLU A 4 9.03 -6.86 -2.42
C GLU A 4 10.26 -6.00 -2.66
N ALA A 5 11.43 -6.63 -2.90
CA ALA A 5 12.67 -5.91 -3.17
C ALA A 5 12.60 -5.16 -4.51
N ILE A 6 11.94 -5.74 -5.53
CA ILE A 6 11.70 -5.07 -6.81
C ILE A 6 10.76 -3.88 -6.62
N LEU A 7 9.66 -4.05 -5.88
CA LEU A 7 8.74 -2.96 -5.58
C LEU A 7 9.44 -1.82 -4.81
N ALA A 8 10.23 -2.16 -3.80
CA ALA A 8 11.00 -1.18 -3.04
C ALA A 8 12.03 -0.43 -3.91
N ASP A 9 12.73 -1.13 -4.82
CA ASP A 9 13.65 -0.51 -5.77
C ASP A 9 12.93 0.47 -6.70
N LEU A 10 11.78 0.09 -7.26
CA LEU A 10 10.98 0.95 -8.13
C LEU A 10 10.54 2.22 -7.39
N LEU A 11 9.99 2.08 -6.18
CA LEU A 11 9.55 3.19 -5.35
C LEU A 11 10.71 4.12 -4.96
N ALA A 12 11.89 3.57 -4.64
CA ALA A 12 13.09 4.36 -4.33
C ALA A 12 13.57 5.21 -5.52
N HIS A 13 13.26 4.79 -6.75
CA HIS A 13 13.51 5.54 -7.98
C HIS A 13 12.34 6.44 -8.40
N GLY A 14 11.30 6.58 -7.56
CA GLY A 14 10.11 7.39 -7.86
C GLY A 14 9.21 6.76 -8.94
N ILE A 15 9.33 5.45 -9.15
CA ILE A 15 8.53 4.69 -10.10
C ILE A 15 7.43 4.01 -9.30
N GLU A 16 6.19 4.47 -9.49
CA GLU A 16 5.01 3.86 -8.88
C GLU A 16 4.39 2.89 -9.89
N PRO A 17 4.59 1.56 -9.72
CA PRO A 17 3.93 0.58 -10.56
C PRO A 17 2.47 0.41 -10.13
N GLU A 18 1.59 0.39 -11.12
CA GLU A 18 0.17 0.10 -10.94
C GLU A 18 -0.17 -1.26 -11.55
N VAL A 19 -1.23 -1.89 -11.03
CA VAL A 19 -1.79 -3.10 -11.64
C VAL A 19 -3.00 -2.67 -12.44
N THR A 20 -3.14 -3.20 -13.66
CA THR A 20 -4.30 -2.94 -14.53
C THR A 20 -5.60 -3.39 -13.87
N GLU A 21 -6.73 -2.82 -14.29
CA GLU A 21 -8.05 -3.16 -13.73
C GLU A 21 -8.38 -4.66 -13.78
N ASP A 22 -7.87 -5.38 -14.78
CA ASP A 22 -8.04 -6.83 -14.93
C ASP A 22 -7.16 -7.67 -13.95
N GLY A 23 -6.26 -7.03 -13.22
CA GLY A 23 -5.34 -7.69 -12.29
C GLY A 23 -4.25 -8.53 -12.97
N ALA A 24 -4.12 -8.51 -14.30
CA ALA A 24 -3.25 -9.42 -15.04
C ALA A 24 -1.94 -8.76 -15.51
N HIS A 25 -1.91 -7.43 -15.56
CA HIS A 25 -0.79 -6.66 -16.09
C HIS A 25 -0.35 -5.54 -15.15
N LEU A 26 0.86 -5.06 -15.43
CA LEU A 26 1.51 -4.01 -14.67
C LEU A 26 1.67 -2.80 -15.60
N THR A 27 1.25 -1.64 -15.14
CA THR A 27 1.49 -0.35 -15.78
C THR A 27 2.60 0.37 -15.01
N VAL A 28 3.55 0.92 -15.76
CA VAL A 28 4.63 1.76 -15.24
C VAL A 28 4.77 2.97 -16.16
N PRO A 29 5.25 4.12 -15.65
CA PRO A 29 5.57 5.26 -16.51
C PRO A 29 6.51 4.86 -17.65
N ALA A 30 6.27 5.37 -18.85
CA ALA A 30 7.08 5.02 -20.01
C ALA A 30 8.49 5.65 -19.90
N GLY A 31 9.52 4.88 -20.28
CA GLY A 31 10.89 5.40 -20.40
C GLY A 31 11.68 5.56 -19.09
N VAL A 32 11.09 5.24 -17.94
CA VAL A 32 11.75 5.39 -16.62
C VAL A 32 12.49 4.13 -16.16
N LEU A 33 12.12 2.95 -16.67
CA LEU A 33 12.71 1.69 -16.24
C LEU A 33 14.11 1.45 -16.86
N THR A 34 15.07 1.09 -16.01
CA THR A 34 16.37 0.59 -16.45
C THR A 34 16.25 -0.79 -17.13
N PRO A 35 17.26 -1.25 -17.88
CA PRO A 35 17.28 -2.61 -18.42
C PRO A 35 17.17 -3.68 -17.33
N ASP A 36 17.86 -3.50 -16.21
CA ASP A 36 17.87 -4.46 -15.10
C ASP A 36 16.50 -4.52 -14.40
N GLN A 37 15.85 -3.37 -14.19
CA GLN A 37 14.49 -3.31 -13.66
C GLN A 37 13.49 -4.02 -14.58
N ARG A 38 13.62 -3.85 -15.90
CA ARG A 38 12.77 -4.56 -16.89
C ARG A 38 12.95 -6.07 -16.80
N VAL A 39 14.17 -6.56 -16.67
CA VAL A 39 14.44 -8.00 -16.50
C VAL A 39 13.86 -8.50 -15.18
N ALA A 40 14.11 -7.80 -14.07
CA ALA A 40 13.61 -8.17 -12.76
C ALA A 40 12.08 -8.24 -12.70
N ILE A 41 11.38 -7.23 -13.27
CA ILE A 41 9.91 -7.20 -13.39
C ILE A 41 9.43 -8.38 -14.23
N ARG A 42 10.04 -8.64 -15.39
CA ARG A 42 9.62 -9.73 -16.27
C ARG A 42 9.74 -11.09 -15.58
N ASP A 43 10.85 -11.31 -14.90
CA ASP A 43 11.16 -12.59 -14.26
C ASP A 43 10.31 -12.83 -13.00
N ASN A 44 9.75 -11.78 -12.40
CA ASN A 44 8.94 -11.85 -11.16
C ASN A 44 7.51 -11.30 -11.33
N LYS A 45 7.03 -11.11 -12.56
CA LYS A 45 5.81 -10.34 -12.87
C LYS A 45 4.60 -10.76 -12.03
N ALA A 46 4.31 -12.06 -11.98
CA ALA A 46 3.15 -12.57 -11.25
C ALA A 46 3.26 -12.30 -9.74
N ALA A 47 4.45 -12.53 -9.15
CA ALA A 47 4.69 -12.26 -7.75
C ALA A 47 4.64 -10.75 -7.43
N LEU A 48 5.13 -9.90 -8.35
CA LEU A 48 5.07 -8.45 -8.22
C LEU A 48 3.62 -7.92 -8.25
N ILE A 49 2.78 -8.44 -9.15
CA ILE A 49 1.36 -8.10 -9.21
C ILE A 49 0.67 -8.43 -7.89
N LEU A 50 0.88 -9.65 -7.38
CA LEU A 50 0.32 -10.07 -6.08
C LEU A 50 0.81 -9.17 -4.94
N CYS A 51 2.10 -8.83 -4.93
CA CYS A 51 2.70 -7.95 -3.93
C CYS A 51 2.09 -6.55 -3.95
N ILE A 52 1.88 -5.96 -5.14
CA ILE A 52 1.25 -4.63 -5.28
C ILE A 52 -0.23 -4.68 -4.85
N GLN A 53 -0.98 -5.70 -5.26
CA GLN A 53 -2.37 -5.88 -4.84
C GLN A 53 -2.49 -6.04 -3.32
N GLU A 54 -1.59 -6.82 -2.71
CA GLU A 54 -1.54 -6.99 -1.25
C GLU A 54 -1.16 -5.68 -0.54
N SER A 55 -0.21 -4.93 -1.09
CA SER A 55 0.16 -3.61 -0.59
C SER A 55 -1.01 -2.61 -0.65
N ALA A 56 -1.74 -2.60 -1.76
CA ALA A 56 -2.92 -1.76 -1.96
C ALA A 56 -4.04 -2.13 -0.97
N ARG A 57 -4.31 -3.43 -0.80
CA ARG A 57 -5.27 -3.94 0.20
C ARG A 57 -4.88 -3.52 1.61
N THR A 58 -3.62 -3.72 1.99
CA THR A 58 -3.10 -3.34 3.32
C THR A 58 -3.21 -1.84 3.55
N THR A 59 -2.94 -1.03 2.53
CA THR A 59 -3.07 0.43 2.61
C THR A 59 -4.54 0.84 2.78
N ALA A 60 -5.47 0.23 2.06
CA ALA A 60 -6.90 0.48 2.24
C ALA A 60 -7.38 0.11 3.66
N GLU A 61 -6.93 -1.03 4.19
CA GLU A 61 -7.23 -1.46 5.55
C GLU A 61 -6.64 -0.53 6.61
N LEU A 62 -5.42 -0.02 6.39
CA LEU A 62 -4.78 0.97 7.26
C LEU A 62 -5.61 2.25 7.29
N LEU A 63 -5.95 2.79 6.11
CA LEU A 63 -6.71 4.03 6.00
C LEU A 63 -8.09 3.90 6.66
N ASP A 64 -8.78 2.78 6.44
CA ASP A 64 -10.07 2.54 7.07
C ASP A 64 -9.94 2.46 8.61
N ALA A 65 -8.95 1.74 9.13
CA ALA A 65 -8.71 1.66 10.57
C ALA A 65 -8.31 3.02 11.17
N ALA A 66 -7.49 3.80 10.47
CA ALA A 66 -7.10 5.16 10.87
C ALA A 66 -8.30 6.12 10.87
N MET A 67 -9.21 6.02 9.89
CA MET A 67 -10.44 6.82 9.88
C MET A 67 -11.35 6.50 11.07
N ARG A 68 -11.42 5.23 11.49
CA ARG A 68 -12.15 4.86 12.72
C ARG A 68 -11.51 5.46 13.97
N ALA A 69 -10.17 5.52 14.02
CA ALA A 69 -9.47 6.21 15.11
C ALA A 69 -9.84 7.70 15.13
N CYS A 70 -9.85 8.35 13.98
CA CYS A 70 -10.30 9.74 13.87
C CYS A 70 -11.77 9.93 14.28
N ASP A 71 -12.66 9.03 13.89
CA ASP A 71 -14.07 9.05 14.32
C ASP A 71 -14.18 8.92 15.85
N HIS A 72 -13.37 8.04 16.47
CA HIS A 72 -13.36 7.85 17.93
C HIS A 72 -12.95 9.12 18.68
N HIS A 73 -11.97 9.86 18.16
CA HIS A 73 -11.49 11.12 18.75
C HIS A 73 -12.33 12.35 18.36
N ASN A 74 -13.36 12.18 17.52
CA ASN A 74 -14.13 13.27 16.90
C ASN A 74 -13.23 14.26 16.13
N ASP A 75 -12.21 13.74 15.45
CA ASP A 75 -11.27 14.53 14.66
C ASP A 75 -11.97 15.30 13.54
N SER A 76 -11.50 16.54 13.34
CA SER A 76 -11.96 17.42 12.27
C SER A 76 -11.60 16.86 10.89
N PRO A 77 -12.25 17.33 9.80
CA PRO A 77 -11.90 16.93 8.44
C PRO A 77 -10.41 17.15 8.11
N GLN A 78 -9.82 18.24 8.61
CA GLN A 78 -8.41 18.56 8.41
C GLN A 78 -7.49 17.52 9.08
N ALA A 79 -7.82 17.11 10.31
CA ALA A 79 -7.06 16.07 11.02
C ALA A 79 -7.17 14.70 10.33
N ARG A 80 -8.33 14.39 9.75
CA ARG A 80 -8.53 13.17 8.94
C ARG A 80 -7.68 13.17 7.67
N GLU A 81 -7.63 14.29 6.96
CA GLU A 81 -6.79 14.42 5.75
C GLU A 81 -5.30 14.29 6.08
N GLU A 82 -4.86 14.91 7.18
CA GLU A 82 -3.49 14.78 7.67
C GLU A 82 -3.17 13.33 8.05
N MET A 83 -4.06 12.64 8.77
CA MET A 83 -3.90 11.22 9.11
C MET A 83 -3.77 10.35 7.85
N ARG A 84 -4.56 10.61 6.80
CA ARG A 84 -4.44 9.90 5.51
C ARG A 84 -3.08 10.16 4.88
N ARG A 85 -2.60 11.40 4.86
CA ARG A 85 -1.28 11.74 4.31
C ARG A 85 -0.17 10.99 5.05
N GLN A 86 -0.21 11.00 6.38
CA GLN A 86 0.76 10.29 7.21
C GLN A 86 0.74 8.78 6.95
N CYS A 87 -0.43 8.15 6.79
CA CYS A 87 -0.54 6.74 6.43
C CYS A 87 0.08 6.41 5.06
N LEU A 88 0.00 7.33 4.10
CA LEU A 88 0.59 7.18 2.76
C LEU A 88 2.10 7.46 2.75
N GLU A 89 2.59 8.35 3.60
CA GLU A 89 4.03 8.61 3.77
C GLU A 89 4.75 7.40 4.40
N ILE A 90 4.05 6.58 5.19
CA ILE A 90 4.62 5.40 5.81
C ILE A 90 4.97 4.35 4.73
N PRO A 91 6.19 3.79 4.76
CA PRO A 91 6.59 2.76 3.82
C PRO A 91 5.65 1.54 3.84
N PRO A 92 5.35 0.92 2.68
CA PRO A 92 4.38 -0.19 2.59
C PRO A 92 4.63 -1.35 3.56
N PHE A 93 5.90 -1.67 3.85
CA PHE A 93 6.26 -2.74 4.79
C PHE A 93 5.89 -2.43 6.25
N GLN A 94 5.77 -1.16 6.63
CA GLN A 94 5.31 -0.73 7.98
C GLN A 94 3.78 -0.56 8.05
N ARG A 95 3.10 -0.39 6.91
CA ARG A 95 1.65 -0.16 6.88
C ARG A 95 0.86 -1.33 7.46
N ALA A 96 1.32 -2.57 7.26
CA ALA A 96 0.67 -3.77 7.79
C ALA A 96 0.64 -3.79 9.32
N ASP A 97 1.78 -3.54 9.95
CA ASP A 97 1.89 -3.49 11.42
C ASP A 97 1.06 -2.35 12.00
N LEU A 98 1.10 -1.18 11.35
CA LEU A 98 0.30 -0.05 11.78
C LEU A 98 -1.21 -0.30 11.62
N ALA A 99 -1.63 -0.95 10.54
CA ALA A 99 -3.02 -1.34 10.34
C ALA A 99 -3.49 -2.28 11.45
N ASN A 100 -2.67 -3.27 11.81
CA ASN A 100 -2.96 -4.19 12.91
C ASN A 100 -3.04 -3.46 14.26
N HIS A 101 -2.14 -2.50 14.50
CA HIS A 101 -2.17 -1.66 15.69
C HIS A 101 -3.49 -0.87 15.79
N PHE A 102 -3.89 -0.17 14.72
CA PHE A 102 -5.16 0.56 14.69
C PHE A 102 -6.37 -0.36 14.84
N LYS A 103 -6.39 -1.52 14.16
CA LYS A 103 -7.50 -2.49 14.29
C LYS A 103 -7.64 -3.03 15.72
N SER A 104 -6.52 -3.23 16.42
CA SER A 104 -6.50 -3.68 17.82
C SER A 104 -7.01 -2.60 18.77
N GLN A 105 -6.56 -1.35 18.60
CA GLN A 105 -6.98 -0.21 19.44
C GLN A 105 -8.41 0.27 19.13
N TYR A 106 -8.83 0.21 17.87
CA TYR A 106 -10.10 0.72 17.36
C TYR A 106 -10.84 -0.37 16.56
N PRO A 107 -11.33 -1.43 17.22
CA PRO A 107 -12.02 -2.52 16.55
C PRO A 107 -13.32 -2.03 15.90
N SER A 108 -13.64 -2.55 14.71
CA SER A 108 -14.95 -2.31 14.11
C SER A 108 -16.03 -2.92 15.00
N ARG A 109 -17.11 -2.18 15.27
CA ARG A 109 -18.28 -2.61 16.06
C ARG A 109 -19.01 -3.87 15.53
N ASN A 110 -18.53 -4.49 14.46
CA ASN A 110 -19.08 -5.68 13.83
C ASN A 110 -18.39 -7.00 14.25
N HIS A 111 -17.57 -7.02 15.30
CA HIS A 111 -17.21 -8.28 15.94
C HIS A 111 -18.31 -8.69 16.93
N LYS A 112 -19.38 -9.29 16.42
CA LYS A 112 -20.29 -10.10 17.24
C LYS A 112 -19.79 -11.55 17.13
N PRO A 113 -19.53 -12.26 18.24
CA PRO A 113 -19.11 -13.65 18.22
C PRO A 113 -20.17 -14.56 17.57
#